data_AF-A0A412Q7B7-F1
#
_entry.id   AF-A0A412Q7B7-F1
#
_cell.length_a   1.000
_cell.length_b   1.000
_cell.length_c   1.000
_cell.angle_alpha   90.00
_cell.angle_beta   90.00
_cell.angle_gamma   90.00
#
_symmetry.space_group_name_H-M   'P 1'
#
loop_
_entity.id
_entity.type
_entity.pdbx_description
1 polymer ?
#
loop_
_entity_poly.entity_id
_entity_poly.type
_entity_poly.pdbx_seq_one_letter_code
_entity_poly.pdbx_strand_id
1 'polypeptide(L)'
;MQAYKDLVKALPGLKEDMPRAFYMLAELFDYGSFDICRSDDKYIIPYIMNDAVECYLTLENAVLKGDYHSEEEIISASLVLGSEKGYGLILHQQDNVVTLWFDNLHVHEACFKYHEIGHFWVKGQEQWRMLVYMVGTIADKYMYMGKEYCNETECFIQSLIYFAPFRRWTPVPGDLMEYHFPARIEGIDIMEELCRAVSDTDYLKLIARYRANPCEKTEKLLSRHLADAKRVPLYQYIYKLVIKASKDYPERNYGKQINERIKEKRKALEQELLQKGYCGKYPVFSKKNTTVRVMEEQPYVTAILEWDDYKYKQQLMISECSAKKYDGVNAGFFKGIGRHGRIVQV
;
A
#
# COMPACT_ATOMS: atom_id res chain seq x y z
N MET A 1 -8.74 16.94 3.89
CA MET A 1 -10.17 17.26 4.04
C MET A 1 -10.63 17.95 2.77
N GLN A 2 -11.33 17.20 1.91
CA GLN A 2 -11.99 17.76 0.73
C GLN A 2 -13.05 18.77 1.21
N ALA A 3 -13.28 19.83 0.44
CA ALA A 3 -14.29 20.82 0.82
C ALA A 3 -15.67 20.14 0.79
N TYR A 4 -16.45 20.26 1.87
CA TYR A 4 -17.82 19.72 1.98
C TYR A 4 -18.67 19.98 0.72
N LYS A 5 -18.50 21.16 0.10
CA LYS A 5 -19.20 21.54 -1.13
C LYS A 5 -18.95 20.62 -2.32
N ASP A 6 -17.79 19.99 -2.41
CA ASP A 6 -17.48 19.05 -3.49
C ASP A 6 -18.10 17.67 -3.18
N LEU A 7 -18.01 17.22 -1.93
CA LEU A 7 -18.64 15.96 -1.49
C LEU A 7 -20.17 15.98 -1.64
N VAL A 8 -20.83 17.13 -1.43
CA VAL A 8 -22.28 17.27 -1.68
C VAL A 8 -22.63 17.18 -3.16
N LYS A 9 -21.72 17.54 -4.07
CA LYS A 9 -21.95 17.35 -5.51
C LYS A 9 -21.81 15.88 -5.89
N ALA A 10 -20.83 15.18 -5.31
CA ALA A 10 -20.62 13.75 -5.51
C ALA A 10 -21.77 12.91 -4.92
N LEU A 11 -22.30 13.32 -3.76
CA LEU A 11 -23.45 12.68 -3.10
C LEU A 11 -24.49 13.72 -2.65
N PRO A 12 -25.38 14.15 -3.56
CA PRO A 12 -26.52 14.99 -3.23
C PRO A 12 -27.35 14.39 -2.09
N GLY A 13 -27.62 15.20 -1.06
CA GLY A 13 -28.35 14.78 0.15
C GLY A 13 -27.48 14.56 1.38
N LEU A 14 -26.14 14.58 1.23
CA LEU A 14 -25.21 14.65 2.36
C LEU A 14 -25.41 15.95 3.15
N LYS A 15 -25.53 15.85 4.49
CA LYS A 15 -25.71 17.00 5.39
C LYS A 15 -24.48 17.21 6.29
N GLU A 16 -24.25 18.45 6.70
CA GLU A 16 -23.09 18.83 7.55
C GLU A 16 -23.04 18.07 8.88
N ASP A 17 -24.20 17.77 9.47
CA ASP A 17 -24.36 17.12 10.77
C ASP A 17 -24.29 15.58 10.73
N MET A 18 -24.12 14.99 9.54
CA MET A 18 -24.02 13.54 9.41
C MET A 18 -22.70 12.99 9.98
N PRO A 19 -22.66 11.74 10.45
CA PRO A 19 -21.42 11.07 10.88
C PRO A 19 -20.39 10.90 9.75
N ARG A 20 -19.11 10.74 10.12
CA ARG A 20 -17.97 10.50 9.20
C ARG A 20 -18.25 9.43 8.13
N ALA A 21 -18.96 8.37 8.48
CA ALA A 21 -19.27 7.28 7.56
C ALA A 21 -20.00 7.75 6.27
N PHE A 22 -20.85 8.78 6.36
CA PHE A 22 -21.54 9.34 5.21
C PHE A 22 -20.61 10.21 4.34
N TYR A 23 -19.62 10.85 4.95
CA TYR A 23 -18.58 11.56 4.21
C TYR A 23 -17.66 10.57 3.46
N MET A 24 -17.30 9.46 4.09
CA MET A 24 -16.55 8.38 3.43
C MET A 24 -17.31 7.81 2.23
N LEU A 25 -18.64 7.66 2.37
CA LEU A 25 -19.49 7.27 1.25
C LEU A 25 -19.46 8.29 0.10
N ALA A 26 -19.54 9.59 0.42
CA ALA A 26 -19.44 10.65 -0.59
C ALA A 26 -18.07 10.70 -1.28
N GLU A 27 -17.00 10.48 -0.52
CA GLU A 27 -15.63 10.39 -1.04
C GLU A 27 -15.50 9.26 -2.08
N LEU A 28 -16.11 8.10 -1.84
CA LEU A 28 -16.10 6.99 -2.82
C LEU A 28 -16.73 7.36 -4.16
N PHE A 29 -17.80 8.17 -4.16
CA PHE A 29 -18.40 8.67 -5.39
C PHE A 29 -17.54 9.73 -6.07
N ASP A 30 -16.91 10.62 -5.29
CA ASP A 30 -15.98 11.63 -5.81
C ASP A 30 -14.77 10.98 -6.49
N TYR A 31 -14.27 9.86 -5.92
CA TYR A 31 -13.17 9.08 -6.48
C TYR A 31 -13.58 8.12 -7.60
N GLY A 32 -14.88 7.93 -7.83
CA GLY A 32 -15.39 6.93 -8.79
C GLY A 32 -15.04 5.50 -8.40
N SER A 33 -14.88 5.22 -7.10
CA SER A 33 -14.42 3.94 -6.56
C SER A 33 -15.45 3.24 -5.67
N PHE A 34 -16.71 3.68 -5.72
CA PHE A 34 -17.79 3.06 -4.97
C PHE A 34 -18.06 1.65 -5.49
N ASP A 35 -18.20 0.69 -4.57
CA ASP A 35 -18.66 -0.66 -4.87
C ASP A 35 -19.42 -1.26 -3.67
N ILE A 36 -20.26 -2.26 -3.92
CA ILE A 36 -21.03 -2.99 -2.91
C ILE A 36 -20.71 -4.47 -3.00
N CYS A 37 -20.16 -5.01 -1.91
CA CYS A 37 -19.99 -6.44 -1.70
C CYS A 37 -21.11 -6.99 -0.80
N ARG A 38 -21.51 -8.25 -1.03
CA ARG A 38 -22.53 -8.93 -0.21
C ARG A 38 -21.96 -10.15 0.50
N SER A 39 -21.89 -10.11 1.83
CA SER A 39 -21.52 -11.27 2.66
C SER A 39 -22.75 -11.77 3.41
N ASP A 40 -23.25 -12.95 3.05
CA ASP A 40 -24.47 -13.53 3.62
C ASP A 40 -25.67 -12.56 3.50
N ASP A 41 -26.08 -11.98 4.63
CA ASP A 41 -27.17 -11.02 4.79
C ASP A 41 -26.68 -9.58 5.07
N LYS A 42 -25.38 -9.31 4.87
CA LYS A 42 -24.76 -8.00 5.10
C LYS A 42 -24.24 -7.40 3.80
N TYR A 43 -24.44 -6.10 3.66
CA TYR A 43 -23.80 -5.30 2.63
C TYR A 43 -22.56 -4.62 3.19
N ILE A 44 -21.49 -4.66 2.42
CA ILE A 44 -20.18 -4.10 2.73
C ILE A 44 -19.78 -3.15 1.61
N ILE A 45 -19.32 -1.96 1.98
CA ILE A 45 -18.76 -0.98 1.04
C ILE A 45 -17.28 -0.82 1.38
N PRO A 46 -16.36 -1.29 0.53
CA PRO A 46 -14.93 -1.07 0.71
C PRO A 46 -14.61 0.43 0.69
N TYR A 47 -13.73 0.88 1.58
CA TYR A 47 -13.23 2.25 1.55
C TYR A 47 -11.75 2.32 1.17
N ILE A 48 -10.87 1.73 1.99
CA ILE A 48 -9.45 1.52 1.64
C ILE A 48 -9.01 0.14 2.09
N MET A 49 -8.46 -0.63 1.16
CA MET A 49 -7.95 -1.97 1.39
C MET A 49 -6.51 -2.06 0.89
N ASN A 50 -5.54 -2.04 1.80
CA ASN A 50 -4.13 -2.23 1.44
C ASN A 50 -3.38 -3.01 2.53
N ASP A 51 -2.08 -3.19 2.35
CA ASP A 51 -1.27 -4.00 3.27
C ASP A 51 -1.23 -3.42 4.69
N ALA A 52 -1.36 -2.10 4.84
CA ALA A 52 -1.25 -1.38 6.12
C ALA A 52 -2.60 -1.08 6.78
N VAL A 53 -3.70 -1.02 6.03
CA VAL A 53 -5.04 -0.69 6.54
C VAL A 53 -6.14 -1.43 5.78
N GLU A 54 -7.11 -1.94 6.52
CA GLU A 54 -8.42 -2.34 5.98
C GLU A 54 -9.47 -1.43 6.61
N CYS A 55 -10.25 -0.76 5.77
CA CYS A 55 -11.34 0.10 6.18
C CYS A 55 -12.53 -0.10 5.24
N TYR A 56 -13.68 -0.40 5.82
CA TYR A 56 -14.93 -0.64 5.08
C TYR A 56 -16.14 -0.24 5.93
N LEU A 57 -17.26 -0.04 5.25
CA LEU A 57 -18.54 0.27 5.88
C LEU A 57 -19.44 -0.97 5.84
N THR A 58 -20.19 -1.22 6.90
CA THR A 58 -21.34 -2.14 6.88
C THR A 58 -22.63 -1.36 7.04
N LEU A 59 -23.68 -1.81 6.36
CA LEU A 59 -24.99 -1.17 6.42
C LEU A 59 -25.94 -1.93 7.35
N GLU A 60 -26.52 -1.21 8.30
CA GLU A 60 -27.46 -1.77 9.29
C GLU A 60 -28.85 -1.97 8.67
N ASN A 61 -29.44 -3.15 8.89
CA ASN A 61 -30.77 -3.56 8.40
C ASN A 61 -31.00 -3.28 6.91
N ALA A 62 -29.95 -3.47 6.11
CA ALA A 62 -29.94 -3.01 4.75
C ALA A 62 -30.75 -3.89 3.79
N VAL A 63 -31.49 -3.24 2.89
CA VAL A 63 -32.34 -3.89 1.87
C VAL A 63 -32.05 -3.26 0.52
N LEU A 64 -31.55 -4.07 -0.41
CA LEU A 64 -31.38 -3.69 -1.81
C LEU A 64 -32.70 -3.86 -2.57
N LYS A 65 -33.08 -2.87 -3.36
CA LYS A 65 -34.18 -2.89 -4.33
C LYS A 65 -33.62 -2.60 -5.72
N GLY A 66 -33.91 -3.49 -6.67
CA GLY A 66 -33.26 -3.53 -7.97
C GLY A 66 -32.06 -4.48 -7.98
N ASP A 67 -31.45 -4.65 -9.14
CA ASP A 67 -30.34 -5.58 -9.36
C ASP A 67 -29.04 -4.78 -9.50
N TYR A 68 -28.12 -4.88 -8.55
CA TYR A 68 -26.83 -4.19 -8.65
C TYR A 68 -25.87 -4.95 -9.57
N HIS A 69 -25.36 -4.28 -10.60
CA HIS A 69 -24.38 -4.83 -11.53
C HIS A 69 -23.00 -4.24 -11.25
N SER A 70 -22.11 -4.97 -10.58
CA SER A 70 -20.79 -4.47 -10.17
C SER A 70 -19.88 -4.03 -11.33
N GLU A 71 -20.09 -4.59 -12.52
CA GLU A 71 -19.33 -4.24 -13.73
C GLU A 71 -19.84 -2.95 -14.42
N GLU A 72 -20.99 -2.42 -14.01
CA GLU A 72 -21.58 -1.21 -14.57
C GLU A 72 -21.19 0.04 -13.78
N GLU A 73 -20.72 1.06 -14.50
CA GLU A 73 -20.40 2.37 -13.93
C GLU A 73 -21.63 3.03 -13.29
N ILE A 74 -21.42 3.65 -12.12
CA ILE A 74 -22.42 4.49 -11.47
C ILE A 74 -22.36 5.88 -12.08
N ILE A 75 -23.39 6.24 -12.84
CA ILE A 75 -23.52 7.54 -13.51
C ILE A 75 -23.80 8.65 -12.49
N SER A 76 -24.61 8.35 -11.48
CA SER A 76 -24.89 9.28 -10.39
C SER A 76 -25.43 8.53 -9.17
N ALA A 77 -25.26 9.15 -8.00
CA ALA A 77 -25.81 8.67 -6.75
C ALA A 77 -26.55 9.80 -6.03
N SER A 78 -27.50 9.46 -5.16
CA SER A 78 -28.10 10.41 -4.23
C SER A 78 -28.48 9.74 -2.91
N LEU A 79 -28.37 10.50 -1.83
CA LEU A 79 -28.74 10.10 -0.49
C LEU A 79 -30.07 10.75 -0.11
N VAL A 80 -31.06 9.94 0.25
CA VAL A 80 -32.37 10.41 0.70
C VAL A 80 -32.66 9.91 2.12
N LEU A 81 -33.42 10.70 2.87
CA LEU A 81 -34.00 10.26 4.14
C LEU A 81 -35.32 9.56 3.85
N GLY A 82 -35.43 8.30 4.27
CA GLY A 82 -36.66 7.53 4.19
C GLY A 82 -37.74 8.10 5.12
N SER A 83 -39.00 7.81 4.79
CA SER A 83 -40.17 8.30 5.52
C SER A 83 -40.24 7.87 6.99
N GLU A 84 -39.56 6.76 7.36
CA GLU A 84 -39.60 6.15 8.69
C GLU A 84 -38.28 6.24 9.48
N LYS A 85 -37.38 7.18 9.10
CA LYS A 85 -36.07 7.48 9.73
C LYS A 85 -34.86 6.62 9.32
N GLY A 86 -34.94 5.90 8.21
CA GLY A 86 -33.78 5.28 7.55
C GLY A 86 -33.17 6.17 6.45
N TYR A 87 -32.12 5.66 5.80
CA TYR A 87 -31.47 6.27 4.65
C TYR A 87 -31.72 5.42 3.40
N GLY A 88 -31.83 6.08 2.25
CA GLY A 88 -31.84 5.45 0.93
C GLY A 88 -30.69 5.97 0.10
N LEU A 89 -29.82 5.07 -0.36
CA LEU A 89 -28.79 5.38 -1.35
C LEU A 89 -29.31 4.93 -2.72
N ILE A 90 -29.64 5.91 -3.57
CA ILE A 90 -30.13 5.67 -4.93
C ILE A 90 -28.94 5.74 -5.87
N LEU A 91 -28.74 4.69 -6.65
CA LEU A 91 -27.65 4.52 -7.60
C LEU A 91 -28.24 4.43 -9.01
N HIS A 92 -27.78 5.29 -9.91
CA HIS A 92 -28.11 5.22 -11.33
C HIS A 92 -26.97 4.55 -12.07
N GLN A 93 -27.26 3.37 -12.62
CA GLN A 93 -26.43 2.70 -13.63
C GLN A 93 -27.03 2.99 -15.02
N GLN A 94 -26.42 2.51 -16.09
CA GLN A 94 -26.80 2.92 -17.47
C GLN A 94 -28.29 2.74 -17.77
N ASP A 95 -28.81 1.53 -17.57
CA ASP A 95 -30.20 1.18 -17.87
C ASP A 95 -30.97 0.74 -16.61
N ASN A 96 -30.44 1.06 -15.43
CA ASN A 96 -30.92 0.51 -14.17
C ASN A 96 -30.84 1.52 -13.02
N VAL A 97 -31.79 1.41 -12.08
CA VAL A 97 -31.80 2.20 -10.85
C VAL A 97 -31.90 1.25 -9.68
N VAL A 98 -30.89 1.32 -8.81
CA VAL A 98 -30.80 0.50 -7.61
C VAL A 98 -30.99 1.40 -6.41
N THR A 99 -31.72 0.94 -5.41
CA THR A 99 -31.84 1.64 -4.13
C THR A 99 -31.42 0.73 -2.99
N LEU A 100 -30.43 1.16 -2.23
CA LEU A 100 -30.00 0.51 -1.01
C LEU A 100 -30.58 1.27 0.19
N TRP A 101 -31.58 0.68 0.84
CA TRP A 101 -32.16 1.19 2.08
C TRP A 101 -31.37 0.66 3.26
N PHE A 102 -31.11 1.48 4.28
CA PHE A 102 -30.40 1.08 5.51
C PHE A 102 -30.69 2.04 6.66
N ASP A 103 -30.54 1.57 7.90
CA ASP A 103 -30.80 2.40 9.09
C ASP A 103 -29.58 3.25 9.45
N ASN A 104 -28.37 2.70 9.30
CA ASN A 104 -27.13 3.39 9.63
C ASN A 104 -25.90 2.78 8.94
N LEU A 105 -24.78 3.51 8.95
CA LEU A 105 -23.46 3.05 8.49
C LEU A 105 -22.53 2.83 9.68
N HIS A 106 -21.85 1.69 9.69
CA HIS A 106 -20.83 1.36 10.69
C HIS A 106 -19.46 1.26 10.02
N VAL A 107 -18.49 2.02 10.52
CA VAL A 107 -17.10 1.99 10.04
C VAL A 107 -16.35 0.86 10.75
N HIS A 108 -15.69 0.01 9.97
CA HIS A 108 -14.75 -1.00 10.47
C HIS A 108 -13.38 -0.63 9.96
N GLU A 109 -12.42 -0.49 10.87
CA GLU A 109 -11.06 -0.05 10.54
C GLU A 109 -10.02 -0.79 11.36
N ALA A 110 -8.95 -1.22 10.70
CA ALA A 110 -7.83 -1.90 11.33
C ALA A 110 -6.51 -1.59 10.61
N CYS A 111 -5.47 -1.27 11.37
CA CYS A 111 -4.12 -1.09 10.87
C CYS A 111 -3.25 -2.33 11.16
N PHE A 112 -2.43 -2.73 10.20
CA PHE A 112 -1.66 -3.97 10.28
C PHE A 112 -0.16 -3.78 10.05
N LYS A 113 0.62 -4.75 10.51
CA LYS A 113 2.03 -4.89 10.18
C LYS A 113 2.19 -5.25 8.69
N TYR A 114 2.96 -4.45 7.96
CA TYR A 114 3.10 -4.53 6.50
C TYR A 114 4.56 -4.65 6.00
N HIS A 115 5.58 -4.36 6.81
CA HIS A 115 6.98 -4.37 6.35
C HIS A 115 7.54 -5.76 6.01
N GLU A 116 6.81 -6.83 6.32
CA GLU A 116 7.12 -8.20 5.93
C GLU A 116 6.29 -8.66 4.72
N ILE A 117 5.38 -7.83 4.23
CA ILE A 117 4.57 -8.09 3.04
C ILE A 117 5.31 -7.54 1.81
N GLY A 118 5.37 -8.31 0.72
CA GLY A 118 6.09 -7.89 -0.48
C GLY A 118 5.54 -8.52 -1.74
N HIS A 119 5.37 -7.68 -2.76
CA HIS A 119 4.82 -8.08 -4.04
C HIS A 119 5.82 -7.90 -5.18
N PHE A 120 5.99 -8.94 -6.01
CA PHE A 120 7.10 -9.03 -6.96
C PHE A 120 6.66 -9.39 -8.39
N TRP A 121 5.59 -8.75 -8.87
CA TRP A 121 5.07 -8.98 -10.23
C TRP A 121 5.88 -8.27 -11.34
N VAL A 122 6.75 -7.30 -11.00
CA VAL A 122 7.67 -6.65 -11.96
C VAL A 122 9.13 -7.00 -11.67
N LYS A 123 9.83 -7.51 -12.69
CA LYS A 123 11.24 -7.90 -12.60
C LYS A 123 12.19 -6.70 -12.59
N GLY A 124 13.30 -6.88 -11.87
CA GLY A 124 14.44 -5.97 -11.79
C GLY A 124 14.24 -4.82 -10.81
N GLN A 125 15.26 -4.55 -10.00
CA GLN A 125 15.27 -3.53 -8.94
C GLN A 125 14.17 -3.76 -7.88
N GLU A 126 13.85 -5.01 -7.60
CA GLU A 126 12.78 -5.46 -6.69
C GLU A 126 12.86 -4.82 -5.31
N GLN A 127 14.06 -4.56 -4.81
CA GLN A 127 14.28 -3.84 -3.55
C GLN A 127 13.69 -2.42 -3.59
N TRP A 128 13.90 -1.68 -4.69
CA TRP A 128 13.33 -0.34 -4.84
C TRP A 128 11.84 -0.39 -5.10
N ARG A 129 11.37 -1.34 -5.92
CA ARG A 129 9.94 -1.49 -6.22
C ARG A 129 9.11 -1.78 -4.97
N MET A 130 9.62 -2.68 -4.13
CA MET A 130 9.02 -3.00 -2.84
C MET A 130 8.94 -1.76 -1.93
N LEU A 131 10.00 -0.95 -1.85
CA LEU A 131 9.95 0.28 -1.07
C LEU A 131 8.96 1.30 -1.64
N VAL A 132 8.89 1.47 -2.96
CA VAL A 132 7.90 2.36 -3.58
C VAL A 132 6.49 1.90 -3.22
N TYR A 133 6.22 0.61 -3.30
CA TYR A 133 4.92 0.05 -2.94
C TYR A 133 4.58 0.28 -1.46
N MET A 134 5.51 -0.02 -0.53
CA MET A 134 5.30 0.19 0.90
C MET A 134 5.10 1.68 1.24
N VAL A 135 5.87 2.57 0.64
CA VAL A 135 5.72 4.02 0.84
C VAL A 135 4.40 4.53 0.25
N GLY A 136 3.97 4.01 -0.91
CA GLY A 136 2.65 4.27 -1.49
C GLY A 136 1.52 3.82 -0.56
N THR A 137 1.61 2.61 -0.02
CA THR A 137 0.67 2.06 0.99
C THR A 137 0.54 2.99 2.21
N ILE A 138 1.66 3.52 2.70
CA ILE A 138 1.69 4.49 3.81
C ILE A 138 1.03 5.80 3.39
N ALA A 139 1.30 6.29 2.17
CA ALA A 139 0.74 7.54 1.66
C ALA A 139 -0.77 7.44 1.42
N ASP A 140 -1.28 6.32 0.91
CA ASP A 140 -2.71 6.04 0.81
C ASP A 140 -3.37 6.07 2.19
N LYS A 141 -2.82 5.32 3.14
CA LYS A 141 -3.31 5.32 4.52
C LYS A 141 -3.37 6.75 5.08
N TYR A 142 -2.33 7.55 4.89
CA TYR A 142 -2.32 8.94 5.33
C TYR A 142 -3.39 9.80 4.63
N MET A 143 -3.55 9.62 3.32
CA MET A 143 -4.47 10.40 2.48
C MET A 143 -5.94 10.12 2.83
N TYR A 144 -6.32 8.85 2.90
CA TYR A 144 -7.71 8.42 3.05
C TYR A 144 -8.14 8.31 4.52
N MET A 145 -7.28 7.80 5.39
CA MET A 145 -7.65 7.65 6.81
C MET A 145 -7.39 8.91 7.61
N GLY A 146 -6.35 9.68 7.25
CA GLY A 146 -5.94 10.86 7.99
C GLY A 146 -4.71 10.63 8.86
N LYS A 147 -4.12 11.74 9.32
CA LYS A 147 -2.86 11.77 10.08
C LYS A 147 -2.96 10.99 11.40
N GLU A 148 -4.13 10.96 12.02
CA GLU A 148 -4.41 10.30 13.29
C GLU A 148 -4.25 8.77 13.24
N TYR A 149 -4.31 8.17 12.04
CA TYR A 149 -4.05 6.75 11.83
C TYR A 149 -2.57 6.45 11.55
N CYS A 150 -1.73 7.49 11.40
CA CYS A 150 -0.32 7.36 11.08
C CYS A 150 0.58 7.72 12.26
N ASN A 151 1.59 6.90 12.53
CA ASN A 151 2.63 7.28 13.49
C ASN A 151 3.59 8.33 12.91
N GLU A 152 4.45 8.90 13.76
CA GLU A 152 5.41 9.94 13.34
C GLU A 152 6.33 9.50 12.19
N THR A 153 6.72 8.22 12.15
CA THR A 153 7.61 7.72 11.10
C THR A 153 6.86 7.55 9.77
N GLU A 154 5.59 7.12 9.80
CA GLU A 154 4.71 7.12 8.63
C GLU A 154 4.47 8.54 8.10
N CYS A 155 4.12 9.47 8.99
CA CYS A 155 3.93 10.89 8.65
C CYS A 155 5.19 11.50 8.03
N PHE A 156 6.37 11.13 8.54
CA PHE A 156 7.64 11.55 8.00
C PHE A 156 7.85 10.98 6.59
N ILE A 157 7.76 9.67 6.41
CA ILE A 157 8.21 9.01 5.16
C ILE A 157 7.22 9.06 4.00
N GLN A 158 5.92 9.24 4.27
CA GLN A 158 4.86 9.14 3.25
C GLN A 158 5.11 10.03 2.03
N SER A 159 5.64 11.23 2.24
CA SER A 159 5.83 12.22 1.17
C SER A 159 6.90 11.82 0.16
N LEU A 160 7.73 10.81 0.48
CA LEU A 160 8.71 10.26 -0.44
C LEU A 160 8.09 9.76 -1.75
N ILE A 161 6.81 9.35 -1.73
CA ILE A 161 6.11 8.92 -2.94
C ILE A 161 5.95 10.05 -3.98
N TYR A 162 5.94 11.30 -3.53
CA TYR A 162 5.87 12.48 -4.40
C TYR A 162 7.22 12.79 -5.08
N PHE A 163 8.31 12.12 -4.68
CA PHE A 163 9.59 12.22 -5.37
C PHE A 163 9.59 11.37 -6.63
N ALA A 164 9.31 12.00 -7.78
CA ALA A 164 9.16 11.31 -9.06
C ALA A 164 10.30 10.31 -9.39
N PRO A 165 11.61 10.62 -9.19
CA PRO A 165 12.68 9.66 -9.47
C PRO A 165 12.63 8.37 -8.64
N PHE A 166 12.11 8.43 -7.41
CA PHE A 166 11.85 7.25 -6.58
C PHE A 166 10.61 6.51 -7.09
N ARG A 167 9.50 7.23 -7.31
CA ARG A 167 8.24 6.68 -7.81
C ARG A 167 8.36 5.98 -9.18
N ARG A 168 9.35 6.33 -10.01
CA ARG A 168 9.65 5.59 -11.26
C ARG A 168 9.88 4.09 -11.07
N TRP A 169 10.23 3.65 -9.86
CA TRP A 169 10.32 2.23 -9.52
C TRP A 169 8.97 1.61 -9.13
N THR A 170 7.85 2.30 -9.38
CA THR A 170 6.52 1.75 -9.12
C THR A 170 6.37 0.37 -9.77
N PRO A 171 5.86 -0.64 -9.02
CA PRO A 171 5.44 -1.89 -9.61
C PRO A 171 4.05 -1.77 -10.25
N VAL A 172 3.25 -0.76 -9.88
CA VAL A 172 1.91 -0.54 -10.46
C VAL A 172 2.04 -0.12 -11.93
N PRO A 173 1.32 -0.77 -12.87
CA PRO A 173 1.43 -0.49 -14.29
C PRO A 173 0.83 0.87 -14.67
N GLY A 174 1.31 1.41 -15.79
CA GLY A 174 0.83 2.68 -16.36
C GLY A 174 1.17 3.90 -15.50
N ASP A 175 0.45 4.99 -15.75
CA ASP A 175 0.65 6.28 -15.07
C ASP A 175 -0.23 6.43 -13.80
N LEU A 176 -0.87 5.35 -13.34
CA LEU A 176 -1.80 5.36 -12.20
C LEU A 176 -1.16 5.96 -10.94
N MET A 177 0.07 5.56 -10.61
CA MET A 177 0.79 6.11 -9.47
C MET A 177 1.20 7.57 -9.66
N GLU A 178 1.45 8.01 -10.88
CA GLU A 178 1.77 9.41 -11.17
C GLU A 178 0.53 10.31 -11.08
N TYR A 179 -0.61 9.83 -11.57
CA TYR A 179 -1.90 10.50 -11.41
C TYR A 179 -2.27 10.63 -9.93
N HIS A 180 -2.16 9.54 -9.17
CA HIS A 180 -2.53 9.49 -7.76
C HIS A 180 -1.56 10.24 -6.85
N PHE A 181 -0.25 10.12 -7.13
CA PHE A 181 0.82 10.81 -6.41
C PHE A 181 1.63 11.70 -7.35
N PRO A 182 1.09 12.86 -7.78
CA PRO A 182 1.79 13.76 -8.69
C PRO A 182 3.09 14.29 -8.07
N ALA A 183 4.07 14.69 -8.88
CA ALA A 183 5.32 15.22 -8.33
C ALA A 183 5.07 16.46 -7.46
N ARG A 184 5.66 16.52 -6.26
CA ARG A 184 5.56 17.68 -5.35
C ARG A 184 6.91 18.03 -4.72
N ILE A 185 7.02 19.26 -4.22
CA ILE A 185 8.26 19.76 -3.62
C ILE A 185 8.62 19.00 -2.34
N GLU A 186 7.63 18.57 -1.57
CA GLU A 186 7.83 17.83 -0.32
C GLU A 186 8.54 16.48 -0.57
N GLY A 187 8.33 15.88 -1.75
CA GLY A 187 9.06 14.68 -2.18
C GLY A 187 10.55 14.96 -2.41
N ILE A 188 10.90 16.13 -2.94
CA ILE A 188 12.31 16.54 -3.08
C ILE A 188 12.92 16.81 -1.70
N ASP A 189 12.20 17.54 -0.84
CA ASP A 189 12.66 17.90 0.51
C ASP A 189 13.01 16.66 1.34
N ILE A 190 12.11 15.67 1.38
CA ILE A 190 12.37 14.45 2.14
C ILE A 190 13.51 13.62 1.54
N MET A 191 13.61 13.51 0.22
CA MET A 191 14.73 12.77 -0.39
C MET A 191 16.07 13.41 -0.03
N GLU A 192 16.15 14.75 0.00
CA GLU A 192 17.36 15.43 0.47
C GLU A 192 17.65 15.14 1.95
N GLU A 193 16.63 15.15 2.81
CA GLU A 193 16.79 14.83 4.23
C GLU A 193 17.30 13.40 4.44
N LEU A 194 16.72 12.43 3.74
CA LEU A 194 17.16 11.03 3.74
C LEU A 194 18.61 10.90 3.26
N CYS A 195 19.01 11.66 2.24
CA CYS A 195 20.40 11.68 1.75
C CYS A 195 21.37 12.29 2.75
N ARG A 196 20.98 13.38 3.44
CA ARG A 196 21.79 13.98 4.51
C ARG A 196 22.01 12.99 5.66
N ALA A 197 20.96 12.25 6.05
CA ALA A 197 21.04 11.24 7.10
C ALA A 197 22.07 10.13 6.82
N VAL A 198 22.33 9.82 5.55
CA VAL A 198 23.35 8.84 5.14
C VAL A 198 24.61 9.48 4.50
N SER A 199 24.76 10.80 4.62
CA SER A 199 25.88 11.58 4.06
C SER A 199 26.11 11.37 2.55
N ASP A 200 25.03 11.20 1.77
CA ASP A 200 25.10 11.02 0.33
C ASP A 200 25.21 12.35 -0.44
N THR A 201 26.37 12.97 -0.32
CA THR A 201 26.67 14.28 -0.90
C THR A 201 26.60 14.30 -2.43
N ASP A 202 26.87 13.18 -3.09
CA ASP A 202 26.82 13.11 -4.54
C ASP A 202 25.39 13.01 -5.06
N TYR A 203 24.50 12.28 -4.37
CA TYR A 203 23.09 12.29 -4.77
C TYR A 203 22.44 13.64 -4.48
N LEU A 204 22.79 14.28 -3.36
CA LEU A 204 22.34 15.64 -3.04
C LEU A 204 22.66 16.64 -4.16
N LYS A 205 23.85 16.57 -4.76
CA LYS A 205 24.20 17.41 -5.92
C LYS A 205 23.31 17.15 -7.14
N LEU A 206 22.93 15.89 -7.38
CA LEU A 206 22.00 15.54 -8.46
C LEU A 206 20.59 16.03 -8.17
N ILE A 207 20.13 15.90 -6.91
CA ILE A 207 18.83 16.41 -6.47
C ILE A 207 18.77 17.93 -6.59
N ALA A 208 19.82 18.66 -6.21
CA ALA A 208 19.88 20.11 -6.37
C ALA A 208 19.72 20.55 -7.85
N ARG A 209 20.34 19.82 -8.79
CA ARG A 209 20.15 20.05 -10.23
C ARG A 209 18.72 19.75 -10.68
N TYR A 210 18.14 18.66 -10.18
CA TYR A 210 16.75 18.30 -10.46
C TYR A 210 15.78 19.36 -9.93
N ARG A 211 15.97 19.82 -8.68
CA ARG A 211 15.17 20.89 -8.06
C ARG A 211 15.19 22.18 -8.87
N ALA A 212 16.35 22.57 -9.41
CA ALA A 212 16.49 23.78 -10.20
C ALA A 212 15.80 23.70 -11.58
N ASN A 213 15.69 22.50 -12.17
CA ASN A 213 15.00 22.29 -13.44
C ASN A 213 14.43 20.86 -13.53
N PRO A 214 13.24 20.61 -12.95
CA PRO A 214 12.60 19.30 -12.99
C PRO A 214 12.15 18.98 -14.41
N CYS A 215 12.68 17.91 -14.99
CA CYS A 215 12.23 17.41 -16.28
C CYS A 215 12.43 15.90 -16.36
N GLU A 216 11.75 15.26 -17.31
CA GLU A 216 11.78 13.80 -17.48
C GLU A 216 13.20 13.25 -17.64
N LYS A 217 14.10 14.00 -18.31
CA LYS A 217 15.51 13.62 -18.49
C LYS A 217 16.26 13.55 -17.16
N THR A 218 16.13 14.58 -16.32
CA THR A 218 16.79 14.64 -15.01
C THR A 218 16.15 13.65 -14.05
N GLU A 219 14.84 13.44 -14.12
CA GLU A 219 14.14 12.41 -13.35
C GLU A 219 14.64 10.99 -13.66
N LYS A 220 14.69 10.62 -14.94
CA LYS A 220 15.24 9.32 -15.40
C LYS A 220 16.70 9.14 -14.98
N LEU A 221 17.50 10.21 -15.01
CA LEU A 221 18.88 10.18 -14.55
C LEU A 221 18.97 9.84 -13.06
N LEU A 222 18.23 10.56 -12.20
CA LEU A 222 18.22 10.32 -10.77
C LEU A 222 17.73 8.90 -10.43
N SER A 223 16.63 8.47 -11.05
CA SER A 223 16.09 7.13 -10.86
C SER A 223 17.11 6.03 -11.19
N ARG A 224 17.85 6.17 -12.29
CA ARG A 224 18.93 5.22 -12.66
C ARG A 224 20.08 5.20 -11.65
N HIS A 225 20.40 6.34 -11.04
CA HIS A 225 21.42 6.44 -10.01
C HIS A 225 21.00 5.79 -8.68
N LEU A 226 19.69 5.68 -8.38
CA LEU A 226 19.22 4.89 -7.24
C LEU A 226 19.65 3.42 -7.32
N ALA A 227 19.81 2.87 -8.52
CA ALA A 227 20.26 1.49 -8.72
C ALA A 227 21.78 1.29 -8.53
N ASP A 228 22.57 2.36 -8.36
CA ASP A 228 24.01 2.25 -8.18
C ASP A 228 24.34 1.76 -6.77
N ALA A 229 25.37 0.91 -6.63
CA ALA A 229 25.81 0.40 -5.33
C ALA A 229 26.05 1.48 -4.27
N LYS A 230 26.43 2.70 -4.68
CA LYS A 230 26.61 3.84 -3.77
C LYS A 230 25.33 4.21 -3.00
N ARG A 231 24.15 3.81 -3.49
CA ARG A 231 22.84 4.08 -2.87
C ARG A 231 22.33 2.96 -1.96
N VAL A 232 23.11 1.91 -1.74
CA VAL A 232 22.77 0.87 -0.74
C VAL A 232 22.55 1.47 0.66
N PRO A 233 23.37 2.42 1.18
CA PRO A 233 23.12 3.03 2.49
C PRO A 233 21.79 3.80 2.54
N LEU A 234 21.46 4.56 1.48
CA LEU A 234 20.20 5.29 1.36
C LEU A 234 19.01 4.33 1.39
N TYR A 235 19.05 3.27 0.58
CA TYR A 235 18.04 2.21 0.58
C TYR A 235 17.85 1.58 1.96
N GLN A 236 18.93 1.17 2.60
CA GLN A 236 18.86 0.51 3.92
C GLN A 236 18.31 1.45 4.98
N TYR A 237 18.58 2.74 4.88
CA TYR A 237 18.03 3.74 5.80
C TYR A 237 16.51 3.91 5.60
N ILE A 238 16.06 4.08 4.35
CA ILE A 238 14.63 4.14 4.01
C ILE A 238 13.91 2.87 4.48
N TYR A 239 14.50 1.69 4.23
CA TYR A 239 13.91 0.43 4.65
C TYR A 239 13.82 0.29 6.18
N LYS A 240 14.84 0.74 6.92
CA LYS A 240 14.80 0.78 8.39
C LYS A 240 13.67 1.70 8.90
N LEU A 241 13.42 2.82 8.23
CA LEU A 241 12.29 3.70 8.57
C LEU A 241 10.96 3.01 8.32
N VAL A 242 10.79 2.30 7.20
CA VAL A 242 9.58 1.50 6.93
C VAL A 242 9.36 0.43 8.00
N ILE A 243 10.41 -0.31 8.38
CA ILE A 243 10.32 -1.29 9.48
C ILE A 243 9.91 -0.60 10.78
N LYS A 244 10.54 0.54 11.12
CA LYS A 244 10.21 1.32 12.32
C LYS A 244 8.75 1.79 12.31
N ALA A 245 8.25 2.25 11.17
CA ALA A 245 6.87 2.67 10.97
C ALA A 245 5.86 1.53 11.12
N SER A 246 6.26 0.30 10.79
CA SER A 246 5.34 -0.82 10.64
C SER A 246 5.33 -1.80 11.82
N LYS A 247 6.47 -1.99 12.49
CA LYS A 247 6.70 -3.11 13.44
C LYS A 247 5.75 -3.18 14.63
N ASP A 248 5.21 -2.04 15.05
CA ASP A 248 4.40 -1.91 16.27
C ASP A 248 2.91 -2.13 15.99
N TYR A 249 2.50 -2.23 14.72
CA TYR A 249 1.15 -2.66 14.35
C TYR A 249 0.95 -4.17 14.57
N PRO A 250 -0.29 -4.62 14.85
CA PRO A 250 -0.61 -6.03 15.01
C PRO A 250 -0.43 -6.81 13.70
N GLU A 251 -0.14 -8.10 13.81
CA GLU A 251 -0.24 -9.03 12.68
C GLU A 251 -1.71 -9.26 12.31
N ARG A 252 -1.97 -9.58 11.05
CA ARG A 252 -3.29 -10.01 10.58
C ARG A 252 -3.70 -11.29 11.31
N ASN A 253 -4.97 -11.35 11.70
CA ASN A 253 -5.54 -12.51 12.38
C ASN A 253 -6.64 -13.11 11.50
N TYR A 254 -6.36 -14.27 10.92
CA TYR A 254 -7.28 -15.00 10.03
C TYR A 254 -8.09 -16.07 10.76
N GLY A 255 -8.07 -16.07 12.09
CA GLY A 255 -8.61 -17.14 12.91
C GLY A 255 -7.65 -18.32 13.09
N LYS A 256 -7.97 -19.17 14.08
CA LYS A 256 -7.05 -20.20 14.61
C LYS A 256 -6.47 -21.11 13.52
N GLN A 257 -7.33 -21.67 12.66
CA GLN A 257 -6.93 -22.68 11.68
C GLN A 257 -5.97 -22.11 10.61
N ILE A 258 -6.27 -20.93 10.06
CA ILE A 258 -5.42 -20.30 9.03
C ILE A 258 -4.10 -19.84 9.65
N ASN A 259 -4.14 -19.25 10.84
CA ASN A 259 -2.93 -18.81 11.56
C ASN A 259 -2.00 -19.99 11.89
N GLU A 260 -2.55 -21.13 12.31
CA GLU A 260 -1.77 -22.36 12.56
C GLU A 260 -1.09 -22.83 11.28
N ARG A 261 -1.80 -22.86 10.14
CA ARG A 261 -1.23 -23.22 8.84
C ARG A 261 -0.11 -22.28 8.39
N ILE A 262 -0.28 -20.96 8.59
CA ILE A 262 0.77 -19.96 8.29
C ILE A 262 1.99 -20.21 9.17
N LYS A 263 1.79 -20.47 10.47
CA LYS A 263 2.88 -20.78 11.41
C LYS A 263 3.64 -22.05 11.01
N GLU A 264 2.94 -23.09 10.56
CA GLU A 264 3.54 -24.32 10.04
C GLU A 264 4.38 -24.07 8.77
N LYS A 265 3.87 -23.27 7.82
CA LYS A 265 4.62 -22.86 6.62
C LYS A 265 5.91 -22.10 6.97
N ARG A 266 5.82 -21.10 7.87
CA ARG A 266 6.99 -20.36 8.39
C ARG A 266 8.04 -21.31 9.01
N LYS A 267 7.60 -22.27 9.83
CA LYS A 267 8.48 -23.25 10.49
C LYS A 267 9.12 -24.23 9.49
N ALA A 268 8.36 -24.71 8.51
CA ALA A 268 8.86 -25.62 7.48
C ALA A 268 9.96 -24.94 6.64
N LEU A 269 9.73 -23.71 6.19
CA LEU A 269 10.71 -22.93 5.44
C LEU A 269 11.97 -22.61 6.27
N GLU A 270 11.80 -22.24 7.54
CA GLU A 270 12.93 -22.04 8.46
C GLU A 270 13.78 -23.31 8.57
N GLN A 271 13.17 -24.48 8.79
CA GLN A 271 13.88 -25.75 8.84
C GLN A 271 14.61 -26.07 7.54
N GLU A 272 13.97 -25.84 6.38
CA GLU A 272 14.58 -26.04 5.06
C GLU A 272 15.83 -25.17 4.86
N LEU A 273 15.75 -23.88 5.21
CA LEU A 273 16.88 -22.95 5.09
C LEU A 273 18.03 -23.34 6.04
N LEU A 274 17.71 -23.74 7.28
CA LEU A 274 18.72 -24.24 8.24
C LEU A 274 19.40 -25.51 7.73
N GLN A 275 18.65 -26.48 7.17
CA GLN A 275 19.20 -27.69 6.56
C GLN A 275 20.09 -27.38 5.34
N LYS A 276 19.75 -26.34 4.57
CA LYS A 276 20.59 -25.81 3.48
C LYS A 276 21.83 -25.05 3.98
N GLY A 277 22.05 -24.97 5.30
CA GLY A 277 23.22 -24.34 5.92
C GLY A 277 23.15 -22.83 5.99
N TYR A 278 21.96 -22.25 5.94
CA TYR A 278 21.75 -20.86 6.36
C TYR A 278 21.70 -20.77 7.88
N CYS A 279 22.09 -19.63 8.43
CA CYS A 279 21.93 -19.26 9.83
C CYS A 279 20.93 -18.10 9.95
N GLY A 280 20.31 -17.93 11.11
CA GLY A 280 19.34 -16.85 11.37
C GLY A 280 18.02 -17.37 11.91
N LYS A 281 16.98 -16.55 11.80
CA LYS A 281 15.62 -16.88 12.21
C LYS A 281 14.64 -16.19 11.28
N TYR A 282 13.43 -16.73 11.15
CA TYR A 282 12.39 -16.08 10.35
C TYR A 282 12.22 -14.60 10.72
N PRO A 283 12.11 -13.67 9.74
CA PRO A 283 12.15 -13.86 8.28
C PRO A 283 13.55 -13.65 7.64
N VAL A 284 14.64 -13.65 8.41
CA VAL A 284 15.98 -13.24 7.94
C VAL A 284 17.03 -14.31 8.17
N PHE A 285 17.65 -14.73 7.07
CA PHE A 285 18.67 -15.76 7.05
C PHE A 285 19.91 -15.30 6.29
N SER A 286 21.07 -15.91 6.58
CA SER A 286 22.33 -15.60 5.91
C SER A 286 23.20 -16.84 5.75
N LYS A 287 24.01 -16.85 4.69
CA LYS A 287 25.00 -17.89 4.40
C LYS A 287 26.13 -17.27 3.60
N LYS A 288 27.33 -17.21 4.18
CA LYS A 288 28.50 -16.55 3.57
C LYS A 288 28.15 -15.11 3.16
N ASN A 289 28.26 -14.79 1.87
CA ASN A 289 27.94 -13.51 1.26
C ASN A 289 26.49 -13.41 0.73
N THR A 290 25.62 -14.35 1.12
CA THR A 290 24.21 -14.41 0.71
C THR A 290 23.33 -14.07 1.90
N THR A 291 22.36 -13.19 1.69
CA THR A 291 21.27 -12.92 2.62
C THR A 291 19.96 -13.34 1.97
N VAL A 292 19.05 -13.90 2.77
CA VAL A 292 17.69 -14.24 2.36
C VAL A 292 16.75 -13.51 3.29
N ARG A 293 15.84 -12.73 2.72
CA ARG A 293 14.70 -12.19 3.44
C ARG A 293 13.44 -12.83 2.89
N VAL A 294 12.67 -13.45 3.78
CA VAL A 294 11.33 -13.94 3.45
C VAL A 294 10.38 -12.75 3.48
N MET A 295 9.63 -12.59 2.40
CA MET A 295 8.51 -11.68 2.26
C MET A 295 7.25 -12.53 2.11
N GLU A 296 6.14 -12.05 2.63
CA GLU A 296 4.86 -12.75 2.56
C GLU A 296 3.92 -12.02 1.59
N GLU A 297 3.09 -12.78 0.89
CA GLU A 297 1.85 -12.26 0.31
C GLU A 297 0.74 -12.67 1.27
N GLN A 298 0.06 -11.69 1.86
CA GLN A 298 -0.93 -11.90 2.91
C GLN A 298 -2.32 -11.44 2.42
N PRO A 299 -3.36 -12.29 2.45
CA PRO A 299 -4.72 -11.87 2.06
C PRO A 299 -5.32 -10.85 3.03
N TYR A 300 -6.39 -10.18 2.61
CA TYR A 300 -7.24 -9.42 3.50
C TYR A 300 -7.85 -10.29 4.61
N VAL A 301 -7.96 -9.72 5.80
CA VAL A 301 -8.69 -10.35 6.92
C VAL A 301 -10.16 -10.44 6.54
N THR A 302 -10.66 -9.41 5.87
CA THR A 302 -12.01 -9.35 5.31
C THR A 302 -12.04 -10.12 3.99
N ALA A 303 -12.03 -11.46 4.07
CA ALA A 303 -11.82 -12.36 2.92
C ALA A 303 -12.79 -12.17 1.75
N ILE A 304 -13.99 -11.61 1.98
CA ILE A 304 -14.93 -11.30 0.91
C ILE A 304 -14.49 -10.12 0.03
N LEU A 305 -13.63 -9.25 0.54
CA LEU A 305 -13.05 -8.12 -0.19
C LEU A 305 -11.74 -8.50 -0.89
N GLU A 306 -11.38 -9.78 -0.84
CA GLU A 306 -10.19 -10.32 -1.48
C GLU A 306 -10.55 -11.01 -2.80
N TRP A 307 -9.60 -11.03 -3.73
CA TRP A 307 -9.75 -11.80 -4.97
C TRP A 307 -9.77 -13.31 -4.68
N ASP A 308 -10.66 -14.05 -5.36
CA ASP A 308 -10.90 -15.48 -5.12
C ASP A 308 -9.64 -16.37 -5.18
N ASP A 309 -8.64 -15.97 -5.96
CA ASP A 309 -7.39 -16.73 -6.16
C ASP A 309 -6.24 -16.26 -5.28
N TYR A 310 -6.39 -15.17 -4.52
CA TYR A 310 -5.33 -14.61 -3.71
C TYR A 310 -5.16 -15.40 -2.40
N LYS A 311 -3.95 -15.92 -2.19
CA LYS A 311 -3.63 -16.88 -1.11
C LYS A 311 -2.31 -16.53 -0.47
N TYR A 312 -2.15 -16.93 0.79
CA TYR A 312 -0.89 -16.81 1.50
C TYR A 312 0.27 -17.51 0.77
N LYS A 313 1.27 -16.73 0.38
CA LYS A 313 2.52 -17.20 -0.26
C LYS A 313 3.73 -16.63 0.46
N GLN A 314 4.86 -17.30 0.26
CA GLN A 314 6.16 -16.84 0.74
C GLN A 314 7.08 -16.63 -0.46
N GLN A 315 7.80 -15.52 -0.44
CA GLN A 315 8.78 -15.15 -1.45
C GLN A 315 10.13 -14.87 -0.80
N LEU A 316 11.19 -15.40 -1.40
CA LEU A 316 12.56 -15.22 -0.92
C LEU A 316 13.23 -14.12 -1.73
N MET A 317 13.52 -13.00 -1.08
CA MET A 317 14.48 -12.03 -1.59
C MET A 317 15.90 -12.53 -1.29
N ILE A 318 16.54 -13.13 -2.30
CA ILE A 318 17.91 -13.64 -2.20
C ILE A 318 18.86 -12.58 -2.72
N SER A 319 19.75 -12.11 -1.85
CA SER A 319 20.75 -11.08 -2.15
C SER A 319 22.15 -11.61 -1.90
N GLU A 320 22.87 -11.89 -2.99
CA GLU A 320 24.27 -12.29 -3.01
C GLU A 320 25.15 -11.06 -3.27
N CYS A 321 26.07 -10.75 -2.34
CA CYS A 321 26.96 -9.58 -2.46
C CYS A 321 28.37 -9.94 -1.98
N SER A 322 29.28 -10.24 -2.91
CA SER A 322 30.71 -10.45 -2.60
C SER A 322 31.51 -9.15 -2.49
N ALA A 323 30.92 -8.01 -2.84
CA ALA A 323 31.56 -6.71 -2.74
C ALA A 323 31.72 -6.29 -1.26
N LYS A 324 32.92 -5.86 -0.86
CA LYS A 324 33.21 -5.37 0.50
C LYS A 324 32.70 -3.96 0.78
N LYS A 325 32.41 -3.19 -0.27
CA LYS A 325 31.94 -1.81 -0.17
C LYS A 325 30.46 -1.75 -0.52
N TYR A 326 29.66 -1.07 0.30
CA TYR A 326 28.21 -0.94 0.13
C TYR A 326 27.47 -2.29 0.17
N ASP A 327 27.72 -3.08 1.19
CA ASP A 327 27.11 -4.41 1.40
C ASP A 327 25.87 -4.34 2.32
N GLY A 328 25.40 -5.50 2.78
CA GLY A 328 24.27 -5.62 3.69
C GLY A 328 22.96 -6.02 3.01
N VAL A 329 21.84 -5.70 3.68
CA VAL A 329 20.50 -6.15 3.26
C VAL A 329 20.19 -5.67 1.84
N ASN A 330 19.76 -6.61 1.00
CA ASN A 330 19.38 -6.42 -0.41
C ASN A 330 20.46 -5.76 -1.31
N ALA A 331 21.72 -5.73 -0.86
CA ALA A 331 22.83 -5.15 -1.60
C ALA A 331 23.08 -5.85 -2.96
N GLY A 332 22.71 -7.13 -3.08
CA GLY A 332 22.82 -7.91 -4.32
C GLY A 332 21.93 -7.42 -5.46
N PHE A 333 20.86 -6.66 -5.18
CA PHE A 333 19.96 -6.12 -6.20
C PHE A 333 20.47 -4.82 -6.86
N PHE A 334 21.56 -4.25 -6.35
CA PHE A 334 22.19 -3.04 -6.90
C PHE A 334 23.17 -3.39 -8.02
N LYS A 335 23.39 -2.44 -8.94
CA LYS A 335 24.38 -2.59 -10.02
C LYS A 335 25.79 -2.75 -9.45
N GLY A 336 26.57 -3.61 -10.08
CA GLY A 336 28.01 -3.73 -9.83
C GLY A 336 28.50 -5.18 -9.87
N ILE A 337 29.80 -5.35 -10.05
CA ILE A 337 30.45 -6.65 -10.06
C ILE A 337 30.25 -7.32 -8.68
N GLY A 338 29.85 -8.59 -8.69
CA GLY A 338 29.68 -9.39 -7.46
C GLY A 338 28.37 -9.15 -6.73
N ARG A 339 27.35 -8.58 -7.40
CA ARG A 339 26.01 -8.34 -6.86
C ARG A 339 24.98 -9.08 -7.69
N HIS A 340 24.25 -9.99 -7.06
CA HIS A 340 23.18 -10.74 -7.71
C HIS A 340 21.98 -10.82 -6.77
N GLY A 341 20.86 -10.25 -7.22
CA GLY A 341 19.56 -10.32 -6.55
C GLY A 341 18.61 -11.18 -7.35
N ARG A 342 17.83 -12.02 -6.67
CA ARG A 342 16.74 -12.77 -7.30
C ARG A 342 15.59 -13.00 -6.31
N ILE A 343 14.40 -13.13 -6.87
CA ILE A 343 13.19 -13.53 -6.14
C ILE A 343 12.92 -15.01 -6.41
N VAL A 344 12.60 -15.77 -5.36
CA VAL A 344 12.17 -17.18 -5.47
C VAL A 344 10.88 -17.34 -4.71
N GLN A 345 9.79 -17.71 -5.39
CA GLN A 345 8.55 -18.09 -4.72
C GLN A 345 8.68 -19.52 -4.18
N VAL A 346 8.22 -19.75 -2.95
CA VAL A 346 8.28 -21.05 -2.26
C VAL A 346 6.91 -21.52 -1.77
#